data_AF-A0A419DW97-F1
#
_entry.id   AF-A0A419DW97-F1
#
_cell.length_a   1.000
_cell.length_b   1.000
_cell.length_c   1.000
_cell.angle_alpha   90.00
_cell.angle_beta   90.00
_cell.angle_gamma   90.00
#
_symmetry.space_group_name_H-M   'P 1'
#
loop_
_entity.id
_entity.type
_entity.pdbx_description
1 polymer ?
#
loop_
_entity_poly.entity_id
_entity_poly.type
_entity_poly.pdbx_seq_one_letter_code
_entity_poly.pdbx_strand_id
1 'polypeptide(L)'
;MPIYSVDNNNRLIIKKPGSKRAITVNGRFKADKNNNLIYELNEPNRWRIKENLPSKIEFEGRWSLDKDHNLVFTVTGSKENGRLQRLVLKGDILAVNDNSLRFEIKTVEEKGVYFNNLGPDKTSVHKFYLGHFYLMAITGLWCADKKNRLTFEVATKRDSSIVLKNSWQLNDNQNISYSYNRRELKTKKKSYHEIAFDGFWSIDATNRLKYILADSRDSGLEFKVQLESPNLYPKDGCIKYRLGAGLSKKDNQYKIISIYGIWKLFRKTGLSFEVKYGDSQVKLIQFGSNFRLGDNNEIVIELLSKEGKSLGMKLNLGVRGVFGKDSRVFIKLQQLNSRDFVVTSGASINF
;
A
#
# COMPACT_ATOMS: atom_id res chain seq x y z
N MET A 1 1.33 32.02 19.75
CA MET A 1 0.50 31.35 18.71
C MET A 1 -0.57 30.52 19.39
N PRO A 2 -1.78 30.38 18.79
CA PRO A 2 -2.81 29.48 19.31
C PRO A 2 -2.31 28.04 19.39
N ILE A 3 -2.82 27.29 20.37
CA ILE A 3 -2.60 25.85 20.51
C ILE A 3 -3.82 25.14 19.93
N TYR A 4 -3.58 24.23 19.02
CA TYR A 4 -4.56 23.39 18.35
C TYR A 4 -4.46 21.95 18.83
N SER A 5 -5.62 21.32 19.05
CA SER A 5 -5.73 19.89 19.35
C SER A 5 -7.02 19.34 18.75
N VAL A 6 -7.17 18.01 18.77
CA VAL A 6 -8.34 17.32 18.23
C VAL A 6 -9.04 16.59 19.38
N ASP A 7 -10.35 16.78 19.50
CA ASP A 7 -11.13 16.10 20.54
C ASP A 7 -11.42 14.62 20.17
N ASN A 8 -12.17 13.92 21.03
CA ASN A 8 -12.50 12.51 20.78
C ASN A 8 -13.46 12.27 19.61
N ASN A 9 -14.11 13.32 19.12
CA ASN A 9 -15.07 13.30 18.03
C ASN A 9 -14.49 13.99 16.78
N ASN A 10 -13.17 14.09 16.64
CA ASN A 10 -12.51 14.73 15.50
C ASN A 10 -12.93 16.18 15.24
N ARG A 11 -13.24 16.94 16.30
CA ARG A 11 -13.45 18.39 16.22
C ARG A 11 -12.18 19.13 16.61
N LEU A 12 -11.96 20.29 16.00
CA LEU A 12 -10.81 21.13 16.33
C LEU A 12 -11.07 21.85 17.65
N ILE A 13 -10.09 21.76 18.56
CA ILE A 13 -10.02 22.56 19.78
C ILE A 13 -8.96 23.64 19.58
N ILE A 14 -9.32 24.89 19.83
CA ILE A 14 -8.44 26.05 19.73
C ILE A 14 -8.28 26.67 21.12
N LYS A 15 -7.04 26.83 21.58
CA LYS A 15 -6.69 27.56 22.80
C LYS A 15 -5.85 28.78 22.42
N LYS A 16 -6.44 29.97 22.56
CA LYS A 16 -5.76 31.24 22.27
C LYS A 16 -4.60 31.48 23.26
N PRO A 17 -3.52 32.17 22.85
CA PRO A 17 -2.43 32.56 23.76
C PRO A 17 -2.98 33.30 24.99
N GLY A 18 -2.47 32.97 26.18
CA GLY A 18 -2.91 33.60 27.44
C GLY A 18 -4.31 33.20 27.92
N SER A 19 -5.14 32.57 27.08
CA SER A 19 -6.46 32.10 27.47
C SER A 19 -6.38 30.79 28.25
N LYS A 20 -7.06 30.74 29.40
CA LYS A 20 -7.34 29.49 30.11
C LYS A 20 -8.44 28.67 29.41
N ARG A 21 -9.30 29.33 28.64
CA ARG A 21 -10.41 28.71 27.92
C ARG A 21 -9.96 28.20 26.55
N ALA A 22 -10.25 26.93 26.29
CA ALA A 22 -10.23 26.36 24.96
C ALA A 22 -11.65 26.37 24.38
N ILE A 23 -11.77 26.59 23.07
CA ILE A 23 -13.03 26.53 22.33
C ILE A 23 -13.01 25.33 21.40
N THR A 24 -14.12 24.60 21.31
CA THR A 24 -14.33 23.56 20.31
C THR A 24 -15.16 24.17 19.19
N VAL A 25 -14.71 24.01 17.94
CA VAL A 25 -15.38 24.59 16.78
C VAL A 25 -16.00 23.51 15.90
N ASN A 26 -17.13 23.84 15.28
CA ASN A 26 -17.75 22.99 14.27
C ASN A 26 -17.04 23.14 12.91
N GLY A 27 -16.89 22.02 12.21
CA GLY A 27 -16.18 21.99 10.94
C GLY A 27 -15.67 20.60 10.58
N ARG A 28 -14.80 20.55 9.56
CA ARG A 28 -14.23 19.29 9.06
C ARG A 28 -12.78 19.45 8.65
N PHE A 29 -12.00 18.40 8.89
CA PHE A 29 -10.63 18.31 8.39
C PHE A 29 -10.61 17.87 6.93
N LYS A 30 -9.72 18.44 6.12
CA LYS A 30 -9.41 17.97 4.76
C LYS A 30 -7.91 18.05 4.50
N ALA A 31 -7.44 17.34 3.48
CA ALA A 31 -6.17 17.61 2.85
C ALA A 31 -6.40 18.58 1.69
N ASP A 32 -5.58 19.62 1.56
CA ASP A 32 -5.58 20.48 0.37
C ASP A 32 -4.83 19.82 -0.81
N LYS A 33 -4.70 20.54 -1.93
CA LYS A 33 -3.99 20.07 -3.13
C LYS A 33 -2.49 19.78 -2.91
N ASN A 34 -1.89 20.30 -1.84
CA ASN A 34 -0.49 20.08 -1.47
C ASN A 34 -0.36 19.10 -0.29
N ASN A 35 -1.46 18.42 0.07
CA ASN A 35 -1.60 17.58 1.25
C ASN A 35 -1.30 18.30 2.58
N ASN A 36 -1.47 19.62 2.64
CA ASN A 36 -1.55 20.32 3.92
C ASN A 36 -2.89 20.00 4.59
N LEU A 37 -2.89 19.95 5.91
CA LEU A 37 -4.13 19.76 6.65
C LEU A 37 -4.87 21.10 6.74
N ILE A 38 -6.14 21.10 6.38
CA ILE A 38 -7.03 22.25 6.54
C ILE A 38 -8.20 21.88 7.44
N TYR A 39 -8.69 22.83 8.22
CA TYR A 39 -9.96 22.73 8.93
C TYR A 39 -10.92 23.77 8.39
N GLU A 40 -11.99 23.35 7.72
CA GLU A 40 -13.06 24.22 7.25
C GLU A 40 -14.06 24.44 8.38
N LEU A 41 -14.24 25.68 8.82
CA LEU A 41 -15.18 26.02 9.89
C LEU A 41 -16.59 26.12 9.33
N ASN A 42 -17.55 25.46 9.99
CA ASN A 42 -18.98 25.56 9.69
C ASN A 42 -19.68 26.64 10.54
N GLU A 43 -18.95 27.32 11.42
CA GLU A 43 -19.52 28.33 12.31
C GLU A 43 -20.05 29.56 11.55
N PRO A 44 -21.18 30.16 12.00
CA PRO A 44 -21.74 31.35 11.39
C PRO A 44 -20.72 32.51 11.32
N ASN A 45 -20.78 33.30 10.25
CA ASN A 45 -19.80 34.38 10.03
C ASN A 45 -19.73 35.38 11.20
N ARG A 46 -20.87 35.73 11.81
CA ARG A 46 -20.92 36.60 12.98
C ARG A 46 -20.15 36.03 14.18
N TRP A 47 -20.28 34.72 14.42
CA TRP A 47 -19.55 34.03 15.48
C TRP A 47 -18.04 34.02 15.19
N ARG A 48 -17.66 33.74 13.94
CA ARG A 48 -16.25 33.74 13.52
C ARG A 48 -15.60 35.12 13.67
N ILE A 49 -16.29 36.20 13.31
CA ILE A 49 -15.82 37.58 13.52
C ILE A 49 -15.61 37.84 15.02
N LYS A 50 -16.59 37.48 15.87
CA LYS A 50 -16.49 37.64 17.33
C LYS A 50 -15.29 36.90 17.91
N GLU A 51 -15.03 35.69 17.44
CA GLU A 51 -13.89 34.90 17.89
C GLU A 51 -12.58 35.21 17.15
N ASN A 52 -12.58 36.16 16.20
CA ASN A 52 -11.44 36.48 15.34
C ASN A 52 -10.86 35.22 14.66
N LEU A 53 -11.74 34.44 14.02
CA LEU A 53 -11.39 33.20 13.33
C LEU A 53 -11.69 33.30 11.82
N PRO A 54 -10.81 32.74 10.97
CA PRO A 54 -11.04 32.67 9.53
C PRO A 54 -12.12 31.64 9.17
N SER A 55 -12.51 31.56 7.90
CA SER A 55 -13.38 30.48 7.39
C SER A 55 -12.69 29.12 7.32
N LYS A 56 -11.36 29.12 7.18
CA LYS A 56 -10.52 27.92 7.20
C LYS A 56 -9.23 28.17 7.95
N ILE A 57 -8.74 27.16 8.65
CA ILE A 57 -7.43 27.16 9.31
C ILE A 57 -6.53 26.17 8.57
N GLU A 58 -5.38 26.62 8.11
CA GLU A 58 -4.42 25.80 7.37
C GLU A 58 -3.24 25.43 8.26
N PHE A 59 -2.78 24.18 8.15
CA PHE A 59 -1.66 23.64 8.88
C PHE A 59 -0.64 23.05 7.92
N GLU A 60 0.61 23.49 8.05
CA GLU A 60 1.74 22.85 7.37
C GLU A 60 2.42 21.84 8.29
N GLY A 61 2.84 20.70 7.76
CA GLY A 61 3.30 19.62 8.60
C GLY A 61 3.68 18.35 7.87
N ARG A 62 3.74 17.27 8.64
CA ARG A 62 4.03 15.92 8.14
C ARG A 62 2.97 14.94 8.61
N TRP A 63 2.57 14.05 7.72
CA TRP A 63 1.67 12.95 8.00
C TRP A 63 2.42 11.74 8.57
N SER A 64 1.74 10.98 9.41
CA SER A 64 2.19 9.69 9.92
C SER A 64 1.01 8.89 10.47
N LEU A 65 1.23 7.62 10.82
CA LEU A 65 0.29 6.81 11.60
C LEU A 65 0.84 6.56 13.01
N ASP A 66 -0.03 6.66 14.01
CA ASP A 66 0.26 6.17 15.36
C ASP A 66 0.15 4.64 15.45
N LYS A 67 0.18 4.12 16.68
CA LYS A 67 0.12 2.67 16.95
C LYS A 67 -1.29 2.07 16.81
N ASP A 68 -2.31 2.92 16.85
CA ASP A 68 -3.73 2.57 16.77
C ASP A 68 -4.29 2.94 15.38
N HIS A 69 -3.38 3.16 14.42
CA HIS A 69 -3.64 3.51 13.03
C HIS A 69 -4.47 4.78 12.86
N ASN A 70 -4.42 5.69 13.83
CA ASN A 70 -4.95 7.03 13.66
C ASN A 70 -3.98 7.85 12.82
N LEU A 71 -4.54 8.72 11.98
CA LEU A 71 -3.79 9.61 11.13
C LEU A 71 -3.30 10.81 11.95
N VAL A 72 -1.99 11.03 11.96
CA VAL A 72 -1.33 12.06 12.77
C VAL A 72 -0.68 13.10 11.88
N PHE A 73 -1.09 14.35 12.05
CA PHE A 73 -0.45 15.49 11.43
C PHE A 73 0.43 16.24 12.44
N THR A 74 1.74 16.29 12.20
CA THR A 74 2.69 17.03 13.04
C THR A 74 2.91 18.42 12.45
N VAL A 75 2.42 19.45 13.14
CA VAL A 75 2.46 20.84 12.69
C VAL A 75 3.88 21.38 12.80
N THR A 76 4.38 22.01 11.73
CA THR A 76 5.72 22.62 11.70
C THR A 76 5.72 23.99 12.36
N GLY A 77 6.79 24.35 13.07
CA GLY A 77 6.94 25.67 13.70
C GLY A 77 6.11 25.88 14.98
N SER A 78 5.11 25.02 15.24
CA SER A 78 4.30 25.07 16.45
C SER A 78 4.83 24.10 17.51
N LYS A 79 5.27 24.64 18.65
CA LYS A 79 5.68 23.86 19.82
C LYS A 79 4.77 24.17 21.01
N GLU A 80 4.30 23.12 21.66
CA GLU A 80 3.63 23.18 22.96
C GLU A 80 4.53 22.51 23.99
N ASN A 81 4.95 23.25 25.03
CA ASN A 81 5.85 22.74 26.08
C ASN A 81 7.13 22.09 25.50
N GLY A 82 7.70 22.69 24.45
CA GLY A 82 8.90 22.19 23.76
C GLY A 82 8.66 21.00 22.81
N ARG A 83 7.45 20.43 22.75
CA ARG A 83 7.09 19.33 21.85
C ARG A 83 6.36 19.85 20.62
N LEU A 84 6.60 19.23 19.46
CA LEU A 84 5.85 19.55 18.25
C LEU A 84 4.37 19.27 18.44
N GLN A 85 3.52 20.20 18.00
CA GLN A 85 2.08 20.04 18.04
C GLN A 85 1.61 18.94 17.09
N ARG A 86 0.75 18.05 17.60
CA ARG A 86 0.22 16.89 16.85
C ARG A 86 -1.29 16.93 16.83
N LEU A 87 -1.87 16.85 15.65
CA LEU A 87 -3.31 16.69 15.44
C LEU A 87 -3.57 15.22 15.10
N VAL A 88 -4.31 14.53 15.97
CA VAL A 88 -4.59 13.09 15.83
C VAL A 88 -6.03 12.92 15.36
N LEU A 89 -6.18 12.47 14.12
CA LEU A 89 -7.47 12.22 13.47
C LEU A 89 -7.80 10.73 13.59
N LYS A 90 -8.87 10.45 14.33
CA LYS A 90 -9.37 9.10 14.57
C LYS A 90 -10.25 8.67 13.41
N GLY A 91 -9.98 7.50 12.87
CA GLY A 91 -10.70 7.00 11.71
C GLY A 91 -10.13 5.66 11.26
N ASP A 92 -10.57 5.21 10.11
CA ASP A 92 -10.17 3.94 9.54
C ASP A 92 -9.61 4.17 8.15
N ILE A 93 -8.53 3.45 7.81
CA ILE A 93 -8.03 3.45 6.44
C ILE A 93 -9.04 2.63 5.63
N LEU A 94 -9.72 3.27 4.68
CA LEU A 94 -10.81 2.68 3.92
C LEU A 94 -10.31 2.01 2.64
N ALA A 95 -9.41 2.69 1.93
CA ALA A 95 -8.90 2.21 0.65
C ALA A 95 -7.50 2.74 0.38
N VAL A 96 -6.76 1.94 -0.38
CA VAL A 96 -5.43 2.25 -0.91
C VAL A 96 -5.54 2.18 -2.42
N ASN A 97 -5.49 3.33 -3.07
CA ASN A 97 -5.51 3.42 -4.52
C ASN A 97 -4.09 3.68 -5.03
N ASP A 98 -3.90 3.63 -6.34
CA ASP A 98 -2.66 3.95 -7.04
C ASP A 98 -1.88 5.13 -6.43
N ASN A 99 -2.53 6.29 -6.29
CA ASN A 99 -1.88 7.54 -5.91
C ASN A 99 -2.57 8.21 -4.70
N SER A 100 -3.39 7.46 -3.96
CA SER A 100 -4.07 8.01 -2.79
C SER A 100 -4.30 7.01 -1.66
N LEU A 101 -4.21 7.54 -0.44
CA LEU A 101 -4.66 6.91 0.79
C LEU A 101 -5.99 7.53 1.20
N ARG A 102 -7.06 6.73 1.26
CA ARG A 102 -8.39 7.19 1.70
C ARG A 102 -8.63 6.81 3.14
N PHE A 103 -8.98 7.79 3.95
CA PHE A 103 -9.21 7.66 5.38
C PHE A 103 -10.61 8.14 5.73
N GLU A 104 -11.41 7.28 6.35
CA GLU A 104 -12.74 7.63 6.85
C GLU A 104 -12.60 8.36 8.18
N ILE A 105 -13.24 9.52 8.32
CA ILE A 105 -13.30 10.28 9.57
C ILE A 105 -14.75 10.44 9.99
N LYS A 106 -15.04 10.06 11.23
CA LYS A 106 -16.33 10.31 11.90
C LYS A 106 -16.21 11.53 12.78
N THR A 107 -17.10 12.50 12.62
CA THR A 107 -17.16 13.72 13.44
C THR A 107 -18.58 13.99 13.93
N VAL A 108 -18.72 14.95 14.84
CA VAL A 108 -20.03 15.44 15.27
C VAL A 108 -20.10 16.95 15.12
N GLU A 109 -21.28 17.47 14.81
CA GLU A 109 -21.56 18.90 14.81
C GLU A 109 -22.53 19.23 15.94
N GLU A 110 -22.20 20.23 16.77
CA GLU A 110 -23.11 20.74 17.78
C GLU A 110 -24.17 21.61 17.10
N LYS A 111 -25.42 21.12 17.03
CA LYS A 111 -26.51 21.79 16.33
C LYS A 111 -27.30 22.76 17.21
N GLY A 112 -27.27 22.57 18.52
CA GLY A 112 -28.00 23.41 19.43
C GLY A 112 -27.93 22.95 20.87
N VAL A 113 -28.48 23.80 21.72
CA VAL A 113 -28.61 23.58 23.16
C VAL A 113 -30.07 23.70 23.51
N TYR A 114 -30.63 22.70 24.18
CA TYR A 114 -31.96 22.81 24.78
C TYR A 114 -31.82 22.75 26.30
N PHE A 115 -32.68 23.53 26.97
CA PHE A 115 -32.70 23.65 28.41
C PHE A 115 -33.92 22.89 28.92
N ASN A 116 -33.68 21.89 29.77
CA ASN A 116 -34.74 21.26 30.54
C ASN A 116 -34.74 21.90 31.93
N ASN A 117 -35.84 22.59 32.27
CA ASN A 117 -36.08 23.05 33.64
C ASN A 117 -36.57 21.85 34.45
N LEU A 118 -35.75 21.41 35.41
CA LEU A 118 -36.04 20.33 36.35
C LEU A 118 -36.48 20.87 37.73
N GLY A 119 -36.86 22.15 37.81
CA GLY A 119 -37.27 22.84 39.02
C GLY A 119 -36.69 24.26 39.13
N PRO A 120 -37.04 25.03 40.18
CA PRO A 120 -36.65 26.44 40.35
C PRO A 120 -35.12 26.65 40.38
N ASP A 121 -34.36 25.66 40.83
CA ASP A 121 -32.89 25.75 40.97
C ASP A 121 -32.11 24.75 40.10
N LYS A 122 -32.78 24.06 39.16
CA LYS A 122 -32.15 23.00 38.36
C LYS A 122 -32.43 23.19 36.88
N THR A 123 -31.49 23.79 36.17
CA THR A 123 -31.48 23.81 34.70
C THR A 123 -30.46 22.79 34.20
N SER A 124 -30.91 21.78 33.46
CA SER A 124 -30.02 20.86 32.76
C SER A 124 -29.84 21.30 31.32
N VAL A 125 -28.59 21.61 30.97
CA VAL A 125 -28.18 22.01 29.62
C VAL A 125 -27.88 20.75 28.81
N HIS A 126 -28.71 20.47 27.82
CA HIS A 126 -28.51 19.34 26.92
C HIS A 126 -28.06 19.85 25.56
N LYS A 127 -27.01 19.22 25.03
CA LYS A 127 -26.46 19.52 23.71
C LYS A 127 -26.91 18.45 22.73
N PHE A 128 -27.42 18.88 21.58
CA PHE A 128 -27.76 17.98 20.49
C PHE A 128 -26.64 17.97 19.44
N TYR A 129 -26.23 16.77 19.06
CA TYR A 129 -25.13 16.53 18.12
C TYR A 129 -25.63 15.80 16.89
N LEU A 130 -25.21 16.24 15.71
CA LEU A 130 -25.41 15.53 14.45
C LEU A 130 -24.12 14.81 14.06
N GLY A 131 -24.19 13.50 13.86
CA GLY A 131 -23.05 12.70 13.41
C GLY A 131 -22.81 12.84 11.92
N HIS A 132 -21.55 12.95 11.52
CA HIS A 132 -21.13 12.99 10.12
C HIS A 132 -19.98 12.01 9.89
N PHE A 133 -19.94 11.41 8.71
CA PHE A 133 -18.78 10.70 8.20
C PHE A 133 -18.32 11.37 6.90
N TYR A 134 -17.03 11.42 6.66
CA TYR A 134 -16.47 11.90 5.41
C TYR A 134 -15.15 11.22 5.12
N LEU A 135 -14.75 11.25 3.84
CA LEU A 135 -13.49 10.70 3.38
C LEU A 135 -12.46 11.81 3.23
N MET A 136 -11.30 11.59 3.82
CA MET A 136 -10.09 12.37 3.56
C MET A 136 -9.22 11.57 2.60
N ALA A 137 -8.84 12.16 1.48
CA ALA A 137 -7.89 11.59 0.54
C ALA A 137 -6.56 12.33 0.67
N ILE A 138 -5.47 11.59 0.88
CA ILE A 138 -4.10 12.10 0.83
C ILE A 138 -3.46 11.54 -0.43
N THR A 139 -2.82 12.39 -1.23
CA THR A 139 -2.16 11.98 -2.48
C THR A 139 -0.67 11.70 -2.29
N GLY A 140 -0.12 10.84 -3.13
CA GLY A 140 1.24 10.34 -2.95
C GLY A 140 1.53 9.11 -3.79
N LEU A 141 2.62 8.43 -3.47
CA LEU A 141 3.08 7.22 -4.16
C LEU A 141 3.28 6.08 -3.16
N TRP A 142 2.90 4.87 -3.56
CA TRP A 142 3.21 3.68 -2.81
C TRP A 142 4.60 3.19 -3.16
N CYS A 143 5.40 2.90 -2.14
CA CYS A 143 6.72 2.30 -2.25
C CYS A 143 6.94 1.29 -1.11
N ALA A 144 7.92 0.41 -1.26
CA ALA A 144 8.42 -0.37 -0.14
C ALA A 144 9.68 0.31 0.38
N ASP A 145 9.77 0.51 1.70
CA ASP A 145 10.96 1.13 2.27
C ASP A 145 12.17 0.17 2.30
N LYS A 146 13.31 0.63 2.83
CA LYS A 146 14.53 -0.18 2.94
C LYS A 146 14.37 -1.48 3.77
N LYS A 147 13.26 -1.63 4.49
CA LYS A 147 12.89 -2.79 5.31
C LYS A 147 11.71 -3.56 4.72
N ASN A 148 11.35 -3.28 3.46
CA ASN A 148 10.23 -3.88 2.75
C ASN A 148 8.86 -3.63 3.43
N ARG A 149 8.70 -2.51 4.14
CA ARG A 149 7.42 -2.08 4.73
C ARG A 149 6.62 -1.27 3.72
N LEU A 150 5.32 -1.51 3.65
CA LEU A 150 4.40 -0.74 2.81
C LEU A 150 4.41 0.72 3.28
N THR A 151 4.83 1.61 2.40
CA THR A 151 5.02 3.03 2.71
C THR A 151 4.32 3.86 1.66
N PHE A 152 3.60 4.88 2.10
CA PHE A 152 2.99 5.88 1.25
C PHE A 152 3.78 7.18 1.36
N GLU A 153 4.54 7.52 0.33
CA GLU A 153 5.25 8.79 0.22
C GLU A 153 4.26 9.89 -0.17
N VAL A 154 3.98 10.78 0.77
CA VAL A 154 2.98 11.82 0.58
C VAL A 154 3.55 12.91 -0.32
N ALA A 155 2.80 13.29 -1.36
CA ALA A 155 3.18 14.36 -2.27
C ALA A 155 3.06 15.73 -1.58
N THR A 156 4.07 16.13 -0.82
CA THR A 156 4.14 17.44 -0.16
C THR A 156 5.46 18.14 -0.47
N LYS A 157 5.56 19.44 -0.18
CA LYS A 157 6.83 20.19 -0.27
C LYS A 157 7.90 19.68 0.71
N ARG A 158 7.53 18.89 1.71
CA ARG A 158 8.41 18.32 2.73
C ARG A 158 8.37 16.79 2.67
N ASP A 159 9.47 16.17 3.05
CA ASP A 159 9.49 14.71 3.20
C ASP A 159 8.49 14.27 4.26
N SER A 160 7.47 13.54 3.81
CA SER A 160 6.39 13.04 4.64
C SER A 160 6.01 11.66 4.12
N SER A 161 6.03 10.65 5.00
CA SER A 161 5.67 9.30 4.63
C SER A 161 4.80 8.64 5.70
N ILE A 162 3.83 7.88 5.23
CA ILE A 162 2.94 7.08 6.07
C ILE A 162 3.40 5.62 5.94
N VAL A 163 4.02 5.11 6.99
CA VAL A 163 4.48 3.72 7.04
C VAL A 163 3.41 2.85 7.69
N LEU A 164 2.98 1.80 6.99
CA LEU A 164 2.11 0.77 7.53
C LEU A 164 2.96 -0.20 8.36
N LYS A 165 2.77 -0.18 9.69
CA LYS A 165 3.68 -0.83 10.65
C LYS A 165 3.35 -2.28 10.97
N ASN A 166 2.19 -2.78 10.54
CA ASN A 166 1.77 -4.16 10.79
C ASN A 166 2.21 -5.09 9.65
N SER A 167 2.03 -6.39 9.86
CA SER A 167 2.28 -7.40 8.84
C SER A 167 1.31 -7.26 7.68
N TRP A 168 1.83 -7.50 6.47
CA TRP A 168 1.04 -7.75 5.28
C TRP A 168 1.32 -9.16 4.78
N GLN A 169 0.39 -9.74 4.02
CA GLN A 169 0.50 -11.08 3.43
C GLN A 169 -0.07 -11.11 2.01
N LEU A 170 0.15 -12.21 1.28
CA LEU A 170 -0.61 -12.44 0.05
C LEU A 170 -1.93 -13.10 0.43
N ASN A 171 -3.03 -12.67 -0.20
CA ASN A 171 -4.29 -13.39 -0.15
C ASN A 171 -4.37 -14.42 -1.29
N ASP A 172 -5.50 -15.13 -1.37
CA ASP A 172 -5.71 -16.17 -2.39
C ASP A 172 -5.66 -15.63 -3.83
N ASN A 173 -5.96 -14.34 -4.00
CA ASN A 173 -5.90 -13.62 -5.27
C ASN A 173 -4.51 -13.10 -5.61
N GLN A 174 -3.46 -13.51 -4.86
CA GLN A 174 -2.09 -13.02 -5.01
C GLN A 174 -1.93 -11.51 -4.73
N ASN A 175 -2.93 -10.86 -4.13
CA ASN A 175 -2.89 -9.45 -3.78
C ASN A 175 -2.26 -9.25 -2.41
N ILE A 176 -1.66 -8.08 -2.18
CA ILE A 176 -1.14 -7.73 -0.86
C ILE A 176 -2.32 -7.37 0.05
N SER A 177 -2.49 -8.12 1.12
CA SER A 177 -3.41 -7.84 2.21
C SER A 177 -2.66 -7.30 3.41
N TYR A 178 -3.02 -6.09 3.84
CA TYR A 178 -2.53 -5.47 5.06
C TYR A 178 -3.58 -5.56 6.16
N SER A 179 -3.21 -6.10 7.31
CA SER A 179 -4.13 -6.24 8.44
C SER A 179 -3.66 -5.51 9.69
N TYR A 180 -4.60 -4.93 10.41
CA TYR A 180 -4.32 -4.26 11.66
C TYR A 180 -5.47 -4.37 12.66
N ASN A 181 -5.09 -4.31 13.94
CA ASN A 181 -6.02 -4.34 15.04
C ASN A 181 -6.13 -2.94 15.63
N ARG A 182 -7.35 -2.48 15.83
CA ARG A 182 -7.63 -1.22 16.52
C ARG A 182 -8.33 -1.50 17.83
N ARG A 183 -7.91 -0.83 18.90
CA ARG A 183 -8.57 -0.92 20.21
C ARG A 183 -9.49 0.27 20.39
N GLU A 184 -10.78 0.02 20.51
CA GLU A 184 -11.73 1.04 20.92
C GLU A 184 -11.48 1.42 22.39
N LEU A 185 -11.15 2.68 22.67
CA LEU A 185 -10.77 3.11 24.02
C LEU A 185 -11.91 2.94 25.05
N LYS A 186 -13.16 3.15 24.63
CA LYS A 186 -14.34 3.10 25.52
C LYS A 186 -14.73 1.66 25.89
N THR A 187 -14.85 0.79 24.88
CA THR A 187 -15.30 -0.61 25.05
C THR A 187 -14.14 -1.57 25.32
N LYS A 188 -12.89 -1.12 25.10
CA LYS A 188 -11.68 -1.94 25.04
C LYS A 188 -11.74 -3.07 24.01
N LYS A 189 -12.77 -3.10 23.15
CA LYS A 189 -12.94 -4.11 22.10
C LYS A 189 -11.87 -3.92 21.03
N LYS A 190 -11.29 -5.04 20.58
CA LYS A 190 -10.39 -5.06 19.43
C LYS A 190 -11.23 -5.27 18.17
N SER A 191 -11.09 -4.40 17.19
CA SER A 191 -11.64 -4.57 15.84
C SER A 191 -10.50 -4.96 14.90
N TYR A 192 -10.72 -5.99 14.10
CA TYR A 192 -9.81 -6.41 13.04
C TYR A 192 -10.18 -5.69 11.74
N HIS A 193 -9.18 -5.14 11.06
CA HIS A 193 -9.32 -4.45 9.79
C HIS A 193 -8.34 -5.04 8.79
N GLU A 194 -8.81 -5.22 7.55
CA GLU A 194 -8.03 -5.75 6.44
C GLU A 194 -8.20 -4.84 5.22
N ILE A 195 -7.09 -4.57 4.54
CA ILE A 195 -7.04 -3.72 3.35
C ILE A 195 -6.29 -4.48 2.28
N ALA A 196 -6.95 -4.74 1.16
CA ALA A 196 -6.32 -5.30 -0.02
C ALA A 196 -5.73 -4.18 -0.90
N PHE A 197 -4.53 -4.40 -1.40
CA PHE A 197 -3.91 -3.64 -2.46
C PHE A 197 -4.11 -4.41 -3.74
N ASP A 198 -5.00 -3.95 -4.61
CA ASP A 198 -5.22 -4.61 -5.90
C ASP A 198 -4.09 -4.27 -6.88
N GLY A 199 -3.59 -5.28 -7.57
CA GLY A 199 -2.40 -5.13 -8.39
C GLY A 199 -1.89 -6.44 -8.96
N PHE A 200 -0.66 -6.42 -9.46
CA PHE A 200 -0.01 -7.59 -10.03
C PHE A 200 1.50 -7.56 -9.85
N TRP A 201 2.09 -8.74 -9.78
CA TRP A 201 3.53 -8.94 -9.65
C TRP A 201 4.26 -8.82 -10.99
N SER A 202 5.43 -8.21 -10.95
CA SER A 202 6.38 -8.10 -12.05
C SER A 202 7.79 -8.40 -11.56
N ILE A 203 8.58 -9.08 -12.40
CA ILE A 203 9.98 -9.44 -12.13
C ILE A 203 10.81 -8.86 -13.26
N ASP A 204 11.60 -7.83 -12.96
CA ASP A 204 12.42 -7.09 -13.93
C ASP A 204 13.92 -7.19 -13.66
N ALA A 205 14.33 -7.61 -12.46
CA ALA A 205 15.73 -7.79 -12.10
C ALA A 205 15.98 -8.91 -11.08
N THR A 206 17.20 -9.45 -11.09
CA THR A 206 17.72 -10.37 -10.07
C THR A 206 17.60 -9.72 -8.71
N ASN A 207 16.85 -10.32 -7.79
CA ASN A 207 16.62 -9.83 -6.42
C ASN A 207 15.66 -8.63 -6.27
N ARG A 208 14.86 -8.32 -7.29
CA ARG A 208 13.79 -7.34 -7.19
C ARG A 208 12.46 -7.96 -7.58
N LEU A 209 11.45 -7.67 -6.77
CA LEU A 209 10.07 -8.06 -7.04
C LEU A 209 9.21 -6.80 -6.93
N LYS A 210 8.54 -6.43 -8.01
CA LYS A 210 7.70 -5.24 -8.06
C LYS A 210 6.23 -5.63 -8.03
N TYR A 211 5.46 -5.02 -7.14
CA TYR A 211 4.01 -5.08 -7.15
C TYR A 211 3.45 -3.80 -7.75
N ILE A 212 2.79 -3.91 -8.90
CA ILE A 212 2.21 -2.77 -9.62
C ILE A 212 0.73 -2.68 -9.24
N LEU A 213 0.29 -1.53 -8.74
CA LEU A 213 -1.11 -1.32 -8.36
C LEU A 213 -2.00 -1.25 -9.60
N ALA A 214 -3.19 -1.86 -9.56
CA ALA A 214 -4.04 -2.11 -10.73
C ALA A 214 -4.37 -0.85 -11.54
N ASP A 215 -4.55 0.28 -10.87
CA ASP A 215 -4.91 1.57 -11.48
C ASP A 215 -3.69 2.49 -11.72
N SER A 216 -2.46 2.03 -11.47
CA SER A 216 -1.27 2.86 -11.57
C SER A 216 -0.34 2.50 -12.72
N ARG A 217 0.26 3.54 -13.32
CA ARG A 217 1.45 3.40 -14.16
C ARG A 217 2.76 3.61 -13.39
N ASP A 218 2.71 4.45 -12.35
CA ASP A 218 3.90 5.01 -11.72
C ASP A 218 4.06 4.59 -10.25
N SER A 219 2.98 4.12 -9.62
CA SER A 219 2.95 3.70 -8.21
C SER A 219 3.08 2.19 -8.11
N GLY A 220 4.03 1.74 -7.30
CA GLY A 220 4.32 0.33 -7.15
C GLY A 220 5.28 0.05 -6.00
N LEU A 221 5.09 -1.10 -5.38
CA LEU A 221 5.88 -1.53 -4.24
C LEU A 221 7.06 -2.36 -4.76
N GLU A 222 8.26 -1.79 -4.74
CA GLU A 222 9.47 -2.49 -5.15
C GLU A 222 10.17 -3.12 -3.95
N PHE A 223 10.14 -4.45 -3.89
CA PHE A 223 10.70 -5.22 -2.80
C PHE A 223 12.10 -5.74 -3.13
N LYS A 224 13.01 -5.61 -2.16
CA LYS A 224 14.30 -6.30 -2.18
C LYS A 224 14.12 -7.72 -1.66
N VAL A 225 14.29 -8.69 -2.55
CA VAL A 225 14.04 -10.11 -2.29
C VAL A 225 15.28 -10.93 -2.58
N GLN A 226 15.36 -12.12 -2.03
CA GLN A 226 16.30 -13.15 -2.45
C GLN A 226 15.49 -14.32 -3.01
N LEU A 227 15.92 -14.92 -4.12
CA LEU A 227 15.32 -16.15 -4.60
C LEU A 227 15.51 -17.26 -3.56
N GLU A 228 14.43 -17.97 -3.20
CA GLU A 228 14.51 -19.09 -2.26
C GLU A 228 15.23 -20.28 -2.92
N SER A 229 14.89 -20.56 -4.18
CA SER A 229 15.60 -21.52 -5.02
C SER A 229 15.82 -20.90 -6.40
N PRO A 230 17.06 -20.91 -6.93
CA PRO A 230 17.32 -20.50 -8.31
C PRO A 230 16.78 -21.53 -9.31
N ASN A 231 16.60 -22.79 -8.90
CA ASN A 231 16.06 -23.85 -9.76
C ASN A 231 14.55 -23.95 -9.56
N LEU A 232 13.81 -23.63 -10.62
CA LEU A 232 12.36 -23.68 -10.69
C LEU A 232 11.95 -24.98 -11.40
N TYR A 233 10.89 -25.61 -10.89
CA TYR A 233 10.28 -26.79 -11.49
C TYR A 233 8.87 -26.43 -11.97
N PRO A 234 8.51 -26.72 -13.23
CA PRO A 234 7.19 -26.35 -13.76
C PRO A 234 6.03 -26.95 -12.98
N LYS A 235 6.19 -28.21 -12.54
CA LYS A 235 5.18 -28.95 -11.77
C LYS A 235 4.82 -28.29 -10.45
N ASP A 236 5.72 -27.49 -9.87
CA ASP A 236 5.51 -26.84 -8.58
C ASP A 236 4.64 -25.58 -8.73
N GLY A 237 4.45 -25.07 -9.95
CA GLY A 237 3.50 -23.99 -10.28
C GLY A 237 3.72 -22.70 -9.48
N CYS A 238 4.91 -22.47 -8.94
CA CYS A 238 5.18 -21.28 -8.14
C CYS A 238 6.63 -20.79 -8.24
N ILE A 239 6.80 -19.49 -8.05
CA ILE A 239 8.10 -18.85 -7.86
C ILE A 239 8.17 -18.37 -6.41
N LYS A 240 9.18 -18.87 -5.67
CA LYS A 240 9.34 -18.60 -4.24
C LYS A 240 10.46 -17.58 -3.99
N TYR A 241 10.13 -16.53 -3.28
CA TYR A 241 11.06 -15.48 -2.85
C TYR A 241 11.13 -15.42 -1.34
N ARG A 242 12.33 -15.23 -0.82
CA ARG A 242 12.60 -14.82 0.55
C ARG A 242 12.63 -13.30 0.62
N LEU A 243 11.71 -12.74 1.38
CA LEU A 243 11.64 -11.31 1.67
C LEU A 243 12.12 -11.06 3.09
N GLY A 244 13.16 -10.23 3.26
CA GLY A 244 13.47 -9.67 4.58
C GLY A 244 12.43 -8.60 4.92
N ALA A 245 11.39 -8.94 5.68
CA ALA A 245 10.33 -8.01 6.06
C ALA A 245 10.50 -7.61 7.53
N GLY A 246 11.12 -6.45 7.77
CA GLY A 246 11.51 -6.03 9.11
C GLY A 246 10.34 -5.46 9.92
N LEU A 247 9.64 -6.31 10.67
CA LEU A 247 8.81 -5.89 11.80
C LEU A 247 9.69 -5.91 13.07
N SER A 248 10.13 -4.74 13.53
CA SER A 248 10.94 -4.54 14.76
C SER A 248 12.44 -4.92 14.68
N LYS A 249 13.25 -4.27 15.53
CA LYS A 249 14.72 -4.45 15.64
C LYS A 249 15.15 -5.82 16.21
N LYS A 250 14.21 -6.60 16.76
CA LYS A 250 14.50 -7.86 17.45
C LYS A 250 14.32 -9.11 16.58
N ASP A 251 13.64 -9.00 15.45
CA ASP A 251 13.28 -10.15 14.62
C ASP A 251 13.58 -9.86 13.15
N ASN A 252 14.76 -10.30 12.69
CA ASN A 252 15.04 -10.50 11.27
C ASN A 252 14.23 -11.71 10.76
N GLN A 253 12.90 -11.62 10.85
CA GLN A 253 12.01 -12.63 10.30
C GLN A 253 11.99 -12.45 8.78
N TYR A 254 12.45 -13.49 8.08
CA TYR A 254 12.25 -13.62 6.65
C TYR A 254 10.84 -14.14 6.41
N LYS A 255 10.17 -13.59 5.41
CA LYS A 255 8.87 -14.05 4.92
C LYS A 255 9.08 -14.71 3.57
N ILE A 256 8.53 -15.92 3.40
CA ILE A 256 8.49 -16.55 2.09
C ILE A 256 7.23 -16.04 1.38
N ILE A 257 7.42 -15.49 0.18
CA ILE A 257 6.36 -15.10 -0.74
C ILE A 257 6.37 -16.11 -1.87
N SER A 258 5.24 -16.76 -2.11
CA SER A 258 5.06 -17.70 -3.21
C SER A 258 4.07 -17.11 -4.20
N ILE A 259 4.53 -16.85 -5.43
CA ILE A 259 3.67 -16.41 -6.53
C ILE A 259 3.27 -17.65 -7.30
N TYR A 260 1.98 -17.98 -7.30
CA TYR A 260 1.44 -19.17 -7.97
C TYR A 260 0.99 -18.87 -9.39
N GLY A 261 1.20 -19.81 -10.30
CA GLY A 261 0.90 -19.62 -11.71
C GLY A 261 1.25 -20.82 -12.58
N ILE A 262 1.07 -20.66 -13.87
CA ILE A 262 1.25 -21.71 -14.87
C ILE A 262 2.35 -21.29 -15.85
N TRP A 263 3.34 -22.15 -16.02
CA TRP A 263 4.36 -21.97 -17.06
C TRP A 263 3.76 -22.24 -18.44
N LYS A 264 3.91 -21.28 -19.36
CA LYS A 264 3.49 -21.42 -20.76
C LYS A 264 4.66 -21.14 -21.69
N LEU A 265 4.84 -22.02 -22.67
CA LEU A 265 5.82 -21.89 -23.74
C LEU A 265 5.12 -21.41 -25.01
N PHE A 266 5.58 -20.29 -25.57
CA PHE A 266 5.04 -19.68 -26.77
C PHE A 266 6.10 -19.65 -27.87
N ARG A 267 5.68 -19.90 -29.12
CA ARG A 267 6.58 -19.93 -30.28
C ARG A 267 7.28 -18.59 -30.56
N LYS A 268 6.62 -17.45 -30.27
CA LYS A 268 7.11 -16.10 -30.60
C LYS A 268 7.72 -15.36 -29.41
N THR A 269 7.18 -15.56 -28.20
CA THR A 269 7.53 -14.80 -27.00
C THR A 269 8.36 -15.60 -26.00
N GLY A 270 8.69 -16.86 -26.32
CA GLY A 270 9.49 -17.72 -25.45
C GLY A 270 8.69 -18.22 -24.24
N LEU A 271 9.24 -18.04 -23.04
CA LEU A 271 8.67 -18.58 -21.81
C LEU A 271 7.91 -17.49 -21.04
N SER A 272 6.76 -17.86 -20.48
CA SER A 272 5.95 -16.98 -19.65
C SER A 272 5.39 -17.72 -18.43
N PHE A 273 5.07 -16.95 -17.40
CA PHE A 273 4.40 -17.43 -16.20
C PHE A 273 3.09 -16.69 -16.02
N GLU A 274 2.00 -17.43 -16.13
CA GLU A 274 0.63 -16.92 -16.06
C GLU A 274 0.12 -16.95 -14.63
N VAL A 275 -0.18 -15.77 -14.07
CA VAL A 275 -0.67 -15.61 -12.71
C VAL A 275 -2.12 -15.13 -12.75
N LYS A 276 -2.98 -15.79 -11.99
CA LYS A 276 -4.39 -15.42 -11.83
C LYS A 276 -4.55 -14.52 -10.60
N TYR A 277 -5.24 -13.40 -10.78
CA TYR A 277 -5.59 -12.41 -9.78
C TYR A 277 -7.13 -12.27 -9.74
N GLY A 278 -7.77 -12.88 -8.75
CA GLY A 278 -9.23 -12.86 -8.63
C GLY A 278 -9.96 -13.57 -9.77
N ASP A 279 -11.25 -13.29 -9.92
CA ASP A 279 -12.16 -14.11 -10.73
C ASP A 279 -11.93 -13.99 -12.25
N SER A 280 -11.24 -12.96 -12.74
CA SER A 280 -11.08 -12.75 -14.18
C SER A 280 -9.78 -12.10 -14.63
N GLN A 281 -8.91 -11.65 -13.73
CA GLN A 281 -7.66 -11.00 -14.15
C GLN A 281 -6.54 -12.02 -14.25
N VAL A 282 -6.04 -12.21 -15.45
CA VAL A 282 -4.85 -13.03 -15.70
C VAL A 282 -3.74 -12.11 -16.21
N LYS A 283 -2.56 -12.17 -15.59
CA LYS A 283 -1.39 -11.42 -16.03
C LYS A 283 -0.24 -12.36 -16.36
N LEU A 284 0.49 -12.01 -17.40
CA LEU A 284 1.65 -12.76 -17.88
C LEU A 284 2.92 -12.08 -17.40
N ILE A 285 3.77 -12.82 -16.69
CA ILE A 285 5.17 -12.47 -16.49
C ILE A 285 5.95 -13.07 -17.65
N GLN A 286 6.44 -12.22 -18.54
CA GLN A 286 7.21 -12.63 -19.72
C GLN A 286 8.70 -12.64 -19.40
N PHE A 287 9.39 -13.70 -19.80
CA PHE A 287 10.83 -13.85 -19.63
C PHE A 287 11.51 -13.95 -20.98
N GLY A 288 12.66 -13.29 -21.11
CA GLY A 288 13.66 -13.75 -22.07
C GLY A 288 14.23 -15.09 -21.59
N SER A 289 14.88 -15.83 -22.49
CA SER A 289 15.34 -17.17 -22.16
C SER A 289 16.59 -17.56 -22.94
N ASN A 290 17.60 -18.06 -22.23
CA ASN A 290 18.72 -18.77 -22.82
C ASN A 290 18.56 -20.27 -22.57
N PHE A 291 18.61 -21.06 -23.65
CA PHE A 291 18.43 -22.50 -23.60
C PHE A 291 19.79 -23.19 -23.66
N ARG A 292 19.97 -24.20 -22.83
CA ARG A 292 21.06 -25.17 -22.98
C ARG A 292 20.55 -26.57 -22.67
N LEU A 293 21.13 -27.55 -23.35
CA LEU A 293 20.92 -28.95 -22.98
C LEU A 293 21.76 -29.23 -21.72
N GLY A 294 21.09 -29.66 -20.66
CA GLY A 294 21.73 -30.13 -19.44
C GLY A 294 22.02 -31.62 -19.50
N ASP A 295 22.63 -32.12 -18.44
CA ASP A 295 22.82 -33.55 -18.24
C ASP A 295 21.44 -34.24 -18.08
N ASN A 296 21.37 -35.55 -18.33
CA ASN A 296 20.14 -36.36 -18.16
C ASN A 296 18.93 -35.99 -19.04
N ASN A 297 19.16 -35.49 -20.26
CA ASN A 297 18.07 -35.06 -21.18
C ASN A 297 17.13 -34.03 -20.54
N GLU A 298 17.71 -33.05 -19.84
CA GLU A 298 16.97 -31.89 -19.36
C GLU A 298 17.28 -30.66 -20.21
N ILE A 299 16.27 -29.81 -20.41
CA ILE A 299 16.48 -28.47 -20.97
C ILE A 299 16.56 -27.52 -19.80
N VAL A 300 17.71 -26.86 -19.67
CA VAL A 300 17.90 -25.79 -18.69
C VAL A 300 17.63 -24.46 -19.37
N ILE A 301 16.63 -23.75 -18.89
CA ILE A 301 16.24 -22.44 -19.39
C ILE A 301 16.65 -21.39 -18.36
N GLU A 302 17.68 -20.61 -18.65
CA GLU A 302 18.01 -19.43 -17.84
C GLU A 302 17.03 -18.30 -18.17
N LEU A 303 16.39 -17.74 -17.15
CA LEU A 303 15.39 -16.68 -17.31
C LEU A 303 16.06 -15.31 -17.35
N LEU A 304 15.68 -14.50 -18.33
CA LEU A 304 16.17 -13.14 -18.53
C LEU A 304 15.05 -12.12 -18.35
N SER A 305 15.41 -10.90 -17.95
CA SER A 305 14.52 -9.75 -17.95
C SER A 305 14.15 -9.33 -19.38
N LYS A 306 13.26 -8.35 -19.52
CA LYS A 306 12.90 -7.78 -20.83
C LYS A 306 14.09 -7.12 -21.54
N GLU A 307 15.07 -6.67 -20.77
CA GLU A 307 16.33 -6.07 -21.25
C GLU A 307 17.42 -7.13 -21.50
N GLY A 308 17.09 -8.43 -21.40
CA GLY A 308 18.02 -9.53 -21.66
C GLY A 308 19.00 -9.82 -20.51
N LYS A 309 18.80 -9.25 -19.32
CA LYS A 309 19.66 -9.50 -18.16
C LYS A 309 19.25 -10.77 -17.43
N SER A 310 20.22 -11.61 -17.05
CA SER A 310 19.93 -12.81 -16.24
C SER A 310 19.20 -12.44 -14.96
N LEU A 311 18.14 -13.17 -14.62
CA LEU A 311 17.37 -13.03 -13.38
C LEU A 311 17.85 -13.98 -12.27
N GLY A 312 18.92 -14.76 -12.53
CA GLY A 312 19.41 -15.77 -11.59
C GLY A 312 18.46 -16.96 -11.39
N MET A 313 17.39 -17.06 -12.18
CA MET A 313 16.43 -18.16 -12.18
C MET A 313 16.70 -19.10 -13.35
N LYS A 314 16.55 -20.39 -13.10
CA LYS A 314 16.66 -21.47 -14.09
C LYS A 314 15.42 -22.34 -14.02
N LEU A 315 14.75 -22.54 -15.15
CA LEU A 315 13.68 -23.52 -15.26
C LEU A 315 14.25 -24.80 -15.86
N ASN A 316 14.15 -25.90 -15.11
CA ASN A 316 14.62 -27.20 -15.57
C ASN A 316 13.43 -28.02 -16.09
N LEU A 317 13.46 -28.34 -17.39
CA LEU A 317 12.43 -29.15 -18.05
C LEU A 317 13.00 -30.53 -18.37
N GLY A 318 12.53 -31.55 -17.67
CA GLY A 318 12.78 -32.93 -18.08
C GLY A 318 12.04 -33.24 -19.38
N VAL A 319 12.77 -33.63 -20.43
CA VAL A 319 12.18 -33.82 -21.77
C VAL A 319 11.02 -34.83 -21.74
N ARG A 320 11.21 -35.96 -21.05
CA ARG A 320 10.19 -37.01 -20.93
C ARG A 320 8.98 -36.61 -20.08
N GLY A 321 9.18 -35.75 -19.06
CA GLY A 321 8.14 -35.38 -18.11
C GLY A 321 7.23 -34.26 -18.62
N VAL A 322 7.78 -33.33 -19.41
CA VAL A 322 7.05 -32.16 -19.91
C VAL A 322 6.45 -32.40 -21.30
N PHE A 323 7.14 -33.16 -22.15
CA PHE A 323 6.74 -33.33 -23.55
C PHE A 323 6.28 -34.76 -23.90
N GLY A 324 6.38 -35.71 -22.98
CA GLY A 324 5.98 -37.12 -23.17
C GLY A 324 7.12 -38.03 -23.63
N LYS A 325 6.85 -39.33 -23.79
CA LYS A 325 7.89 -40.31 -24.16
C LYS A 325 8.41 -40.14 -25.59
N ASP A 326 7.56 -39.61 -26.49
CA ASP A 326 7.84 -39.50 -27.94
C ASP A 326 8.16 -38.07 -28.41
N SER A 327 8.47 -37.18 -27.46
CA SER A 327 8.88 -35.83 -27.80
C SER A 327 10.34 -35.75 -28.23
N ARG A 328 10.59 -34.94 -29.25
CA ARG A 328 11.94 -34.53 -29.66
C ARG A 328 12.10 -33.04 -29.43
N VAL A 329 13.15 -32.65 -28.74
CA VAL A 329 13.52 -31.24 -28.63
C VAL A 329 14.64 -30.97 -29.63
N PHE A 330 14.52 -29.87 -30.35
CA PHE A 330 15.47 -29.48 -31.37
C PHE A 330 15.92 -28.04 -31.18
N ILE A 331 17.16 -27.79 -31.55
CA ILE A 331 17.71 -26.45 -31.75
C ILE A 331 17.97 -26.34 -33.25
N LYS A 332 17.34 -25.38 -33.90
CA LYS A 332 17.47 -25.10 -35.33
C LYS A 332 18.17 -23.75 -35.49
N LEU A 333 19.38 -23.80 -36.05
CA LEU A 333 20.07 -22.61 -36.55
C LEU A 333 19.44 -22.25 -37.90
N GLN A 334 18.83 -21.07 -37.99
CA GLN A 334 18.19 -20.59 -39.20
C GLN A 334 18.92 -19.34 -39.68
N GLN A 335 19.55 -19.45 -40.85
CA GLN A 335 20.21 -18.32 -41.49
C GLN A 335 19.13 -17.36 -42.00
N LEU A 336 19.17 -16.11 -41.53
CA LEU A 336 18.26 -15.05 -41.97
C LEU A 336 18.78 -14.41 -43.26
N ASN A 337 20.07 -14.06 -43.27
CA ASN A 337 20.75 -13.38 -44.36
C ASN A 337 22.18 -13.95 -44.52
N SER A 338 22.97 -13.46 -45.50
CA SER A 338 24.35 -13.92 -45.72
C SER A 338 25.30 -13.74 -44.53
N ARG A 339 24.92 -12.98 -43.49
CA ARG A 339 25.73 -12.71 -42.30
C ARG A 339 25.05 -12.97 -40.96
N ASP A 340 23.73 -13.20 -40.94
CA ASP A 340 22.95 -13.29 -39.71
C ASP A 340 22.31 -14.68 -39.54
N PHE A 341 22.44 -15.23 -38.33
CA PHE A 341 21.80 -16.49 -37.93
C PHE A 341 20.89 -16.24 -36.73
N VAL A 342 19.71 -16.85 -36.75
CA VAL A 342 18.86 -16.95 -35.57
C VAL A 342 18.84 -18.38 -35.09
N VAL A 343 19.15 -18.57 -33.82
CA VAL A 343 18.95 -19.82 -33.11
C VAL A 343 17.49 -19.89 -32.69
N THR A 344 16.75 -20.83 -33.23
CA THR A 344 15.40 -21.18 -32.75
C THR A 344 15.47 -22.49 -31.98
N SER A 345 14.76 -22.60 -30.86
CA SER A 345 14.57 -23.86 -30.15
C SER A 345 13.09 -24.23 -30.17
N GLY A 346 12.81 -25.53 -30.19
CA GLY A 346 11.45 -26.04 -30.22
C GLY A 346 11.37 -27.47 -29.72
N ALA A 347 10.14 -27.91 -29.44
CA ALA A 347 9.83 -29.30 -29.18
C ALA A 347 8.79 -29.77 -30.20
N SER A 348 9.00 -30.93 -30.81
CA SER A 348 7.98 -31.67 -31.55
C SER A 348 7.49 -32.83 -30.69
N ILE A 349 6.18 -32.99 -30.63
CA ILE A 349 5.53 -34.15 -30.04
C ILE A 349 5.01 -34.95 -31.23
N ASN A 350 5.49 -36.18 -31.41
CA ASN A 350 4.90 -37.09 -32.40
C ASN A 350 3.61 -37.62 -31.78
N PHE A 351 2.47 -37.34 -32.43
CA PHE A 351 1.18 -37.92 -32.07
C PHE A 351 1.01 -39.29 -32.73
#